data_AF-A0A1A3NTN6-F1
#
_entry.id   AF-A0A1A3NTN6-F1
#
_cell.length_a   1.000
_cell.length_b   1.000
_cell.length_c   1.000
_cell.angle_alpha   90.00
_cell.angle_beta   90.00
_cell.angle_gamma   90.00
#
_symmetry.space_group_name_H-M   'P 1'
#
loop_
_entity.id
_entity.type
_entity.pdbx_description
1 polymer ?
#
loop_
_entity_poly.entity_id
_entity_poly.type
_entity_poly.pdbx_seq_one_letter_code
_entity_poly.pdbx_strand_id
1 'polypeptide(L)'
;MTPTARRAYGELDREQVVASLYTLARRVGVQRVTMRELAAELGVAVPSVYYHVPGKQAALELLAESVLAGIAVPDDGPWDDQLAELYCSAREVILAVPGLAGVLQISGGGESARRLDRLSRSLLAAAGLPKSVAAASHTVLYTYLLGSVSLEEARGKRGAASRFRAGLNVIIAGIKASEGE
;
A
#
# COMPACT_ATOMS: atom_id res chain seq x y z
N MET A 1 -8.11 -7.90 39.80
CA MET A 1 -7.77 -6.65 39.11
C MET A 1 -6.26 -6.56 39.07
N THR A 2 -5.65 -7.04 38.01
CA THR A 2 -4.19 -7.23 37.91
C THR A 2 -3.57 -5.96 37.32
N PRO A 3 -2.52 -5.37 37.89
CA PRO A 3 -1.92 -4.16 37.34
C PRO A 3 -1.25 -4.47 36.00
N THR A 4 -1.67 -3.78 34.93
CA THR A 4 -1.01 -3.83 33.63
C THR A 4 0.38 -3.19 33.78
N ALA A 5 1.43 -4.01 33.73
CA ALA A 5 2.81 -3.54 33.82
C ALA A 5 3.09 -2.59 32.64
N ARG A 6 3.42 -1.33 32.94
CA ARG A 6 3.95 -0.39 31.95
C ARG A 6 5.32 -0.90 31.50
N ARG A 7 5.50 -1.10 30.19
CA ARG A 7 6.79 -1.46 29.59
C ARG A 7 7.87 -0.45 30.00
N ALA A 8 9.09 -0.95 30.23
CA ALA A 8 10.22 -0.12 30.63
C ALA A 8 10.55 0.92 29.54
N TYR A 9 10.82 2.14 29.98
CA TYR A 9 11.24 3.27 29.16
C TYR A 9 12.62 2.96 28.55
N GLY A 10 12.64 2.37 27.35
CA GLY A 10 13.87 1.98 26.65
C GLY A 10 13.70 0.92 25.56
N GLU A 11 12.59 0.18 25.52
CA GLU A 11 12.38 -0.90 24.55
C GLU A 11 11.65 -0.48 23.26
N LEU A 12 11.17 0.77 23.17
CA LEU A 12 10.43 1.22 22.01
C LEU A 12 11.39 1.45 20.84
N ASP A 13 11.26 0.65 19.79
CA ASP A 13 11.92 0.87 18.51
C ASP A 13 10.90 1.26 17.43
N ARG A 14 11.41 1.64 16.26
CA ARG A 14 10.58 2.08 15.14
C ARG A 14 9.69 0.95 14.61
N GLU A 15 10.13 -0.30 14.70
CA GLU A 15 9.38 -1.47 14.23
C GLU A 15 8.16 -1.73 15.12
N GLN A 16 8.32 -1.63 16.43
CA GLN A 16 7.21 -1.75 17.40
C GLN A 16 6.16 -0.66 17.23
N VAL A 17 6.60 0.59 16.96
CA VAL A 17 5.68 1.69 16.65
C VAL A 17 4.86 1.37 15.41
N VAL A 18 5.51 0.90 14.33
CA VAL A 18 4.83 0.56 13.08
C VAL A 18 3.90 -0.65 13.25
N ALA A 19 4.30 -1.68 13.98
CA ALA A 19 3.47 -2.87 14.23
C ALA A 19 2.21 -2.54 15.05
N SER A 20 2.35 -1.71 16.09
CA SER A 20 1.22 -1.22 16.88
C SER A 20 0.31 -0.32 16.07
N LEU A 21 0.90 0.56 15.25
CA LEU A 21 0.16 1.42 14.33
C LEU A 21 -0.60 0.62 13.27
N TYR A 22 -0.01 -0.45 12.72
CA TYR A 22 -0.68 -1.36 11.79
C TYR A 22 -1.92 -1.99 12.45
N THR A 23 -1.77 -2.51 13.66
CA THR A 23 -2.89 -3.10 14.43
C THR A 23 -4.00 -2.09 14.69
N LEU A 24 -3.64 -0.88 15.14
CA LEU A 24 -4.59 0.21 15.38
C LEU A 24 -5.30 0.63 14.08
N ALA A 25 -4.55 0.87 13.01
CA ALA A 25 -5.08 1.33 11.72
C ALA A 25 -6.02 0.31 11.08
N ARG A 26 -5.77 -1.00 11.23
CA ARG A 26 -6.72 -2.04 10.78
C ARG A 26 -8.05 -2.00 11.52
N ARG A 27 -8.02 -1.62 12.80
CA ARG A 27 -9.20 -1.57 13.66
C ARG A 27 -10.04 -0.30 13.42
N VAL A 28 -9.39 0.85 13.26
CA VAL A 28 -10.11 2.15 13.22
C VAL A 28 -10.03 2.86 11.86
N GLY A 29 -9.15 2.42 10.96
CA GLY A 29 -8.80 3.11 9.72
C GLY A 29 -7.81 4.25 9.93
N VAL A 30 -6.92 4.50 8.97
CA VAL A 30 -5.81 5.48 9.10
C VAL A 30 -6.31 6.89 9.42
N GLN A 31 -7.49 7.26 8.92
CA GLN A 31 -8.07 8.58 9.14
C GLN A 31 -8.42 8.81 10.60
N ARG A 32 -8.82 7.76 11.33
CA ARG A 32 -9.22 7.86 12.74
C ARG A 32 -8.08 7.65 13.72
N VAL A 33 -6.89 7.23 13.26
CA VAL A 33 -5.71 7.09 14.11
C VAL A 33 -5.36 8.42 14.77
N THR A 34 -5.10 8.40 16.08
CA THR A 34 -4.52 9.51 16.83
C THR A 34 -3.21 9.11 17.52
N MET A 35 -2.29 10.07 17.73
CA MET A 35 -1.03 9.81 18.43
C MET A 35 -1.24 9.39 19.89
N ARG A 36 -2.33 9.84 20.52
CA ARG A 36 -2.70 9.44 21.87
C ARG A 36 -3.13 7.98 21.95
N GLU A 37 -3.94 7.51 21.01
CA GLU A 37 -4.33 6.10 20.94
C GLU A 37 -3.15 5.21 20.59
N LEU A 38 -2.26 5.64 19.69
CA LEU A 38 -1.02 4.92 19.40
C LEU A 38 -0.13 4.77 20.64
N ALA A 39 0.04 5.85 21.42
CA ALA A 39 0.80 5.78 22.67
C ALA A 39 0.14 4.85 23.70
N ALA A 40 -1.19 4.85 23.79
CA ALA A 40 -1.95 3.96 24.66
C ALA A 40 -1.81 2.49 24.23
N GLU A 41 -1.88 2.19 22.92
CA GLU A 41 -1.65 0.84 22.38
C GLU A 41 -0.23 0.34 22.72
N LEU A 42 0.75 1.23 22.67
CA LEU A 42 2.15 0.95 23.01
C LEU A 42 2.43 0.88 24.52
N GLY A 43 1.51 1.35 25.36
CA GLY A 43 1.70 1.43 26.82
C GLY A 43 2.73 2.48 27.26
N VAL A 44 2.95 3.53 26.45
CA VAL A 44 3.95 4.59 26.69
C VAL A 44 3.30 5.98 26.75
N ALA A 45 4.08 6.98 27.16
CA ALA A 45 3.65 8.38 27.09
C ALA A 45 3.73 8.91 25.63
N VAL A 46 2.83 9.82 25.26
CA VAL A 46 2.79 10.41 23.90
C VAL A 46 4.13 11.04 23.46
N PRO A 47 4.86 11.78 24.32
CA PRO A 47 6.19 12.30 23.95
C PRO A 47 7.19 11.22 23.54
N SER A 48 7.11 10.01 24.11
CA SER A 48 7.95 8.88 23.72
C SER A 48 7.68 8.45 22.28
N VAL A 49 6.43 8.50 21.81
CA VAL A 49 6.09 8.16 20.42
C VAL A 49 6.66 9.21 19.46
N TYR A 50 6.58 10.49 19.82
CA TYR A 50 7.11 11.59 18.99
C TYR A 50 8.63 11.55 18.81
N TYR A 51 9.36 10.94 19.75
CA TYR A 51 10.79 10.69 19.59
C TYR A 51 11.09 9.76 18.40
N HIS A 52 10.23 8.78 18.12
CA HIS A 52 10.40 7.85 17.01
C HIS A 52 9.78 8.33 15.70
N VAL A 53 8.65 9.06 15.78
CA VAL A 53 7.92 9.50 14.60
C VAL A 53 7.33 10.90 14.81
N PRO A 54 7.74 11.90 14.00
CA PRO A 54 7.44 13.31 14.25
C PRO A 54 6.03 13.71 13.78
N GLY A 55 4.99 12.98 14.19
CA GLY A 55 3.60 13.29 13.88
C GLY A 55 2.84 12.16 13.21
N LYS A 56 1.52 12.36 13.09
CA LYS A 56 0.61 11.39 12.46
C LYS A 56 0.97 11.12 11.01
N GLN A 57 1.28 12.15 10.23
CA GLN A 57 1.59 11.99 8.80
C GLN A 57 2.82 11.10 8.58
N ALA A 58 3.93 11.42 9.25
CA ALA A 58 5.13 10.59 9.20
C ALA A 58 4.88 9.15 9.69
N ALA A 59 3.99 8.96 10.66
CA ALA A 59 3.59 7.63 11.13
C ALA A 59 2.81 6.84 10.07
N LEU A 60 1.88 7.50 9.39
CA LEU A 60 1.12 6.89 8.30
C LEU A 60 1.99 6.58 7.08
N GLU A 61 2.98 7.41 6.78
CA GLU A 61 3.96 7.14 5.71
C GLU A 61 4.83 5.92 6.04
N LEU A 62 5.26 5.78 7.30
CA LEU A 62 5.99 4.59 7.73
C LEU A 62 5.14 3.32 7.72
N LEU A 63 3.87 3.46 8.10
CA LEU A 63 2.91 2.38 7.96
C LEU A 63 2.76 1.98 6.49
N ALA A 64 2.60 2.94 5.59
CA ALA A 64 2.48 2.67 4.15
C ALA A 64 3.73 1.98 3.60
N GLU A 65 4.92 2.44 3.97
CA GLU A 65 6.18 1.80 3.60
C GLU A 65 6.22 0.33 4.06
N SER A 66 5.93 0.07 5.34
CA SER A 66 5.94 -1.28 5.90
C SER A 66 4.89 -2.19 5.29
N VAL A 67 3.69 -1.68 5.02
CA VAL A 67 2.60 -2.47 4.43
C VAL A 67 2.94 -2.83 2.98
N LEU A 68 3.38 -1.86 2.18
CA LEU A 68 3.74 -2.08 0.77
C LEU A 68 4.96 -2.99 0.59
N ALA A 69 5.84 -3.12 1.58
CA ALA A 69 6.92 -4.10 1.55
C ALA A 69 6.41 -5.55 1.42
N GLY A 70 5.16 -5.81 1.85
CA GLY A 70 4.48 -7.10 1.71
C GLY A 70 3.95 -7.41 0.31
N ILE A 71 4.10 -6.52 -0.67
CA ILE A 71 3.75 -6.80 -2.06
C ILE A 71 4.66 -7.90 -2.60
N ALA A 72 4.04 -8.99 -3.03
CA ALA A 72 4.70 -10.12 -3.63
C ALA A 72 5.27 -9.73 -5.00
N VAL A 73 6.48 -10.21 -5.28
CA VAL A 73 7.12 -10.05 -6.59
C VAL A 73 6.79 -11.28 -7.41
N PRO A 74 6.19 -11.13 -8.60
CA PRO A 74 6.01 -12.26 -9.51
C PRO A 74 7.38 -12.74 -10.01
N ASP A 75 7.59 -14.05 -10.06
CA ASP A 75 8.86 -14.68 -10.40
C ASP A 75 8.85 -15.45 -11.72
N ASP A 76 7.69 -15.84 -12.24
CA ASP A 76 7.57 -16.66 -13.44
C ASP A 76 6.43 -16.22 -14.38
N GLY A 77 6.58 -16.53 -15.67
CA GLY A 77 5.52 -16.41 -16.68
C GLY A 77 5.60 -15.19 -17.61
N PRO A 78 4.60 -15.04 -18.50
CA PRO A 78 4.50 -13.88 -19.41
C PRO A 78 4.40 -12.54 -18.67
N TRP A 79 4.91 -11.46 -19.28
CA TRP A 79 4.96 -10.14 -18.64
C TRP A 79 3.58 -9.63 -18.20
N ASP A 80 2.54 -9.96 -18.97
CA ASP A 80 1.15 -9.54 -18.75
C ASP A 80 0.52 -10.27 -17.58
N ASP A 81 0.78 -11.57 -17.44
CA ASP A 81 0.36 -12.35 -16.28
C ASP A 81 1.07 -11.88 -15.01
N GLN A 82 2.39 -11.69 -15.06
CA GLN A 82 3.17 -11.14 -13.94
C GLN A 82 2.67 -9.75 -13.53
N LEU A 83 2.34 -8.89 -14.51
CA LEU A 83 1.79 -7.57 -14.25
C LEU A 83 0.42 -7.67 -13.57
N ALA A 84 -0.44 -8.60 -14.01
CA ALA A 84 -1.72 -8.84 -13.37
C ALA A 84 -1.56 -9.27 -11.91
N GLU A 85 -0.61 -10.16 -11.62
CA GLU A 85 -0.32 -10.67 -10.29
C GLU A 85 0.26 -9.61 -9.36
N LEU A 86 1.22 -8.81 -9.84
CA LEU A 86 1.81 -7.70 -9.09
C LEU A 86 0.72 -6.72 -8.59
N TYR A 87 -0.18 -6.31 -9.47
CA TYR A 87 -1.25 -5.37 -9.13
C TYR A 87 -2.36 -6.00 -8.28
N CYS A 88 -2.65 -7.29 -8.45
CA CYS A 88 -3.54 -8.02 -7.55
C CYS A 88 -2.95 -8.09 -6.13
N SER A 89 -1.66 -8.42 -6.00
CA SER A 89 -0.96 -8.41 -4.72
C SER A 89 -0.97 -7.01 -4.08
N ALA A 90 -0.64 -5.97 -4.86
CA ALA A 90 -0.69 -4.59 -4.40
C ALA A 90 -2.08 -4.20 -3.88
N ARG A 91 -3.15 -4.56 -4.61
CA ARG A 91 -4.52 -4.30 -4.16
C ARG A 91 -4.82 -4.96 -2.82
N GLU A 92 -4.48 -6.23 -2.67
CA GLU A 92 -4.74 -6.99 -1.43
C GLU A 92 -3.99 -6.39 -0.24
N VAL A 93 -2.74 -6.01 -0.45
CA VAL A 93 -1.88 -5.36 0.56
C VAL A 93 -2.44 -3.99 0.96
N ILE A 94 -2.87 -3.15 0.00
CA ILE A 94 -3.42 -1.82 0.30
C ILE A 94 -4.76 -1.95 1.03
N LEU A 95 -5.65 -2.86 0.58
CA LEU A 95 -6.95 -3.10 1.22
C LEU A 95 -6.85 -3.68 2.63
N ALA A 96 -5.70 -4.24 3.01
CA ALA A 96 -5.50 -4.78 4.35
C ALA A 96 -5.58 -3.69 5.44
N VAL A 97 -5.35 -2.41 5.08
CA VAL A 97 -5.36 -1.27 6.00
C VAL A 97 -6.31 -0.18 5.47
N PRO A 98 -7.48 0.03 6.11
CA PRO A 98 -8.48 0.99 5.61
C PRO A 98 -7.95 2.43 5.52
N GLY A 99 -8.10 3.04 4.34
CA GLY A 99 -7.72 4.40 3.99
C GLY A 99 -6.25 4.55 3.57
N LEU A 100 -5.48 3.47 3.46
CA LEU A 100 -4.08 3.52 3.06
C LEU A 100 -3.90 4.07 1.64
N ALA A 101 -4.85 3.79 0.73
CA ALA A 101 -4.83 4.36 -0.62
C ALA A 101 -4.80 5.91 -0.60
N GLY A 102 -5.50 6.55 0.33
CA GLY A 102 -5.48 8.00 0.48
C GLY A 102 -4.12 8.53 0.95
N VAL A 103 -3.41 7.79 1.82
CA VAL A 103 -2.03 8.14 2.23
C VAL A 103 -1.10 8.12 1.02
N LEU A 104 -1.22 7.10 0.16
CA LEU A 104 -0.43 6.96 -1.06
C LEU A 104 -0.73 8.06 -2.07
N GLN A 105 -2.00 8.46 -2.24
CA GLN A 105 -2.39 9.55 -3.14
C GLN A 105 -1.83 10.91 -2.72
N ILE A 106 -1.71 11.17 -1.41
CA ILE A 106 -1.23 12.45 -0.89
C ILE A 106 0.30 12.53 -0.88
N SER A 107 0.97 11.46 -0.43
CA SER A 107 2.42 11.46 -0.21
C SER A 107 3.25 10.87 -1.34
N GLY A 108 2.64 10.08 -2.23
CA GLY A 108 3.35 9.27 -3.23
C GLY A 108 4.04 8.01 -2.65
N GLY A 109 4.04 7.82 -1.33
CA GLY A 109 4.68 6.70 -0.65
C GLY A 109 6.22 6.77 -0.61
N GLY A 110 6.82 5.71 -0.06
CA GLY A 110 8.26 5.59 0.14
C GLY A 110 8.96 4.68 -0.86
N GLU A 111 9.97 3.95 -0.38
CA GLU A 111 10.76 3.04 -1.21
C GLU A 111 9.95 1.85 -1.72
N SER A 112 9.05 1.31 -0.90
CA SER A 112 8.19 0.19 -1.29
C SER A 112 7.19 0.59 -2.38
N ALA A 113 6.70 1.83 -2.38
CA ALA A 113 5.90 2.37 -3.48
C ALA A 113 6.74 2.51 -4.77
N ARG A 114 7.96 3.08 -4.66
CA ARG A 114 8.90 3.15 -5.79
C ARG A 114 9.29 1.78 -6.32
N ARG A 115 9.38 0.77 -5.46
CA ARG A 115 9.64 -0.63 -5.87
C ARG A 115 8.50 -1.17 -6.72
N LEU A 116 7.24 -0.97 -6.31
CA LEU A 116 6.07 -1.32 -7.13
C LEU A 116 6.14 -0.63 -8.51
N ASP A 117 6.48 0.66 -8.54
CA ASP A 117 6.59 1.41 -9.79
C ASP A 117 7.69 0.87 -10.70
N ARG A 118 8.87 0.57 -10.15
CA ARG A 118 9.99 0.00 -10.90
C ARG A 118 9.64 -1.37 -11.47
N LEU A 119 8.99 -2.24 -10.69
CA LEU A 119 8.57 -3.57 -11.15
C LEU A 119 7.54 -3.46 -12.28
N SER A 120 6.50 -2.63 -12.10
CA SER A 120 5.47 -2.36 -13.12
C SER A 120 6.10 -1.86 -14.43
N ARG A 121 7.02 -0.88 -14.36
CA ARG A 121 7.72 -0.34 -15.53
C ARG A 121 8.66 -1.36 -16.18
N SER A 122 9.31 -2.22 -15.40
CA SER A 122 10.17 -3.28 -15.91
C SER A 122 9.38 -4.31 -16.71
N LEU A 123 8.22 -4.72 -16.21
CA LEU A 123 7.31 -5.64 -16.90
C LEU A 123 6.77 -5.02 -18.21
N LEU A 124 6.36 -3.75 -18.17
CA LEU A 124 5.93 -3.02 -19.37
C LEU A 124 7.06 -2.82 -20.39
N ALA A 125 8.32 -2.69 -19.94
CA ALA A 125 9.46 -2.61 -20.85
C ALA A 125 9.72 -3.95 -21.58
N ALA A 126 9.39 -5.07 -20.94
CA ALA A 126 9.49 -6.40 -21.56
C ALA A 126 8.44 -6.63 -22.68
N ALA A 127 7.39 -5.81 -22.72
CA ALA A 127 6.35 -5.85 -23.76
C ALA A 127 6.79 -5.27 -25.12
N GLY A 128 7.97 -4.63 -25.20
CA GLY A 128 8.47 -4.04 -26.46
C GLY A 128 7.76 -2.75 -26.89
N LEU A 129 6.97 -2.15 -26.00
CA LEU A 129 6.19 -0.94 -26.27
C LEU A 129 7.06 0.30 -26.50
N PRO A 130 6.59 1.30 -27.27
CA PRO A 130 7.16 2.63 -27.28
C PRO A 130 7.20 3.23 -25.86
N LYS A 131 8.27 3.98 -25.52
CA LYS A 131 8.47 4.54 -24.17
C LYS A 131 7.29 5.40 -23.68
N SER A 132 6.68 6.16 -24.57
CA SER A 132 5.50 7.00 -24.27
C SER A 132 4.28 6.14 -23.90
N VAL A 133 4.05 5.06 -24.65
CA VAL A 133 2.96 4.10 -24.41
C VAL A 133 3.19 3.35 -23.09
N ALA A 134 4.42 2.92 -22.81
CA ALA A 134 4.76 2.27 -21.53
C ALA A 134 4.51 3.22 -20.32
N ALA A 135 4.89 4.50 -20.44
CA ALA A 135 4.64 5.49 -19.38
C ALA A 135 3.15 5.76 -19.15
N ALA A 136 2.37 5.89 -20.23
CA ALA A 136 0.92 6.05 -20.16
C ALA A 136 0.25 4.78 -19.55
N SER A 137 0.69 3.60 -19.97
CA SER A 137 0.21 2.30 -19.47
C SER A 137 0.41 2.18 -17.96
N HIS A 138 1.62 2.48 -17.48
CA HIS A 138 1.93 2.51 -16.05
C HIS A 138 1.00 3.48 -15.28
N THR A 139 0.74 4.66 -15.84
CA THR A 139 -0.13 5.67 -15.24
C THR A 139 -1.58 5.18 -15.13
N VAL A 140 -2.11 4.56 -16.19
CA VAL A 140 -3.48 4.00 -16.19
C VAL A 140 -3.61 2.86 -15.19
N LEU A 141 -2.64 1.94 -15.14
CA LEU A 141 -2.64 0.83 -14.20
C LEU A 141 -2.59 1.30 -12.74
N TYR A 142 -1.72 2.27 -12.43
CA TYR A 142 -1.63 2.83 -11.08
C TYR A 142 -2.89 3.60 -10.68
N THR A 143 -3.47 4.36 -11.61
CA THR A 143 -4.75 5.05 -11.42
C THR A 143 -5.89 4.05 -11.17
N TYR A 144 -5.92 2.95 -11.92
CA TYR A 144 -6.90 1.88 -11.73
C TYR A 144 -6.75 1.20 -10.37
N LEU A 145 -5.51 0.89 -9.94
CA LEU A 145 -5.23 0.33 -8.62
C LEU A 145 -5.78 1.21 -7.51
N LEU A 146 -5.32 2.46 -7.42
CA LEU A 146 -5.71 3.35 -6.33
C LEU A 146 -7.19 3.74 -6.42
N GLY A 147 -7.71 4.00 -7.63
CA GLY A 147 -9.10 4.35 -7.84
C GLY A 147 -10.07 3.22 -7.47
N SER A 148 -9.73 1.97 -7.82
CA SER A 148 -10.54 0.81 -7.44
C SER A 148 -10.60 0.61 -5.93
N VAL A 149 -9.45 0.71 -5.25
CA VAL A 149 -9.37 0.60 -3.78
C VAL A 149 -10.17 1.71 -3.12
N SER A 150 -9.96 2.98 -3.51
CA SER A 150 -10.70 4.11 -2.97
C SER A 150 -12.22 3.99 -3.18
N LEU A 151 -12.66 3.47 -4.32
CA LEU A 151 -14.08 3.25 -4.60
C LEU A 151 -14.69 2.14 -3.74
N GLU A 152 -13.94 1.05 -3.50
CA GLU A 152 -14.37 -0.04 -2.61
C GLU A 152 -14.50 0.42 -1.16
N GLU A 153 -13.52 1.20 -0.68
CA GLU A 153 -13.52 1.79 0.65
C GLU A 153 -14.71 2.76 0.83
N ALA A 154 -14.92 3.66 -0.14
CA ALA A 154 -16.04 4.62 -0.10
C ALA A 154 -17.41 3.93 -0.09
N ARG A 155 -17.52 2.75 -0.71
CA ARG A 155 -18.74 1.95 -0.72
C ARG A 155 -18.92 1.07 0.53
N GLY A 156 -17.90 0.99 1.39
CA GLY A 156 -17.89 0.13 2.57
C GLY A 156 -18.02 -1.36 2.24
N LYS A 157 -17.72 -1.76 1.00
CA LYS A 157 -17.85 -3.14 0.52
C LYS A 157 -16.65 -3.50 -0.31
N ARG A 158 -15.91 -4.51 0.15
CA ARG A 158 -14.83 -5.10 -0.62
C ARG A 158 -15.39 -5.76 -1.87
N GLY A 159 -14.92 -5.32 -3.03
CA GLY A 159 -15.22 -5.94 -4.30
C GLY A 159 -14.58 -7.33 -4.39
N ALA A 160 -15.20 -8.22 -5.16
CA ALA A 160 -14.59 -9.51 -5.47
C ALA A 160 -13.24 -9.30 -6.17
N ALA A 161 -12.19 -10.00 -5.70
CA ALA A 161 -10.85 -9.93 -6.30
C ALA A 161 -10.87 -10.27 -7.80
N SER A 162 -11.76 -11.17 -8.22
CA SER A 162 -11.99 -11.52 -9.63
C SER A 162 -12.44 -10.33 -10.49
N ARG A 163 -13.23 -9.40 -9.94
CA ARG A 163 -13.67 -8.20 -10.66
C ARG A 163 -12.50 -7.26 -10.90
N PHE A 164 -11.63 -7.09 -9.91
CA PHE A 164 -10.42 -6.28 -10.08
C PHE A 164 -9.51 -6.90 -11.14
N ARG A 165 -9.23 -8.21 -11.05
CA ARG A 165 -8.40 -8.89 -12.05
C ARG A 165 -9.01 -8.81 -13.46
N ALA A 166 -10.34 -8.94 -13.58
CA ALA A 166 -11.01 -8.79 -14.87
C ALA A 166 -10.84 -7.38 -15.48
N GLY A 167 -10.98 -6.31 -14.68
CA GLY A 167 -10.74 -4.95 -15.18
C GLY A 167 -9.28 -4.69 -15.52
N LEU A 168 -8.36 -5.28 -14.75
CA LEU A 168 -6.93 -5.25 -15.05
C LEU A 168 -6.62 -5.94 -16.39
N ASN A 169 -7.22 -7.10 -16.66
CA ASN A 169 -7.08 -7.82 -17.93
C ASN A 169 -7.61 -7.01 -19.12
N VAL A 170 -8.66 -6.20 -18.94
CA VAL A 170 -9.14 -5.28 -19.98
C VAL A 170 -8.07 -4.23 -20.32
N ILE A 171 -7.44 -3.64 -19.31
CA ILE A 171 -6.36 -2.66 -19.50
C ILE A 171 -5.17 -3.32 -20.18
N ILE A 172 -4.74 -4.48 -19.69
CA ILE A 172 -3.61 -5.25 -20.23
C ILE A 172 -3.85 -5.66 -21.68
N ALA A 173 -5.06 -6.11 -22.03
CA ALA A 173 -5.41 -6.43 -23.42
C ALA A 173 -5.28 -5.20 -24.34
N GLY A 174 -5.67 -4.01 -23.86
CA GLY A 174 -5.46 -2.76 -24.59
C GLY A 174 -3.99 -2.41 -24.77
N ILE A 175 -3.16 -2.65 -23.75
CA ILE A 175 -1.70 -2.44 -23.81
C ILE A 175 -1.07 -3.38 -24.85
N LYS A 176 -1.44 -4.67 -24.85
CA LYS A 176 -0.98 -5.67 -25.82
C LYS A 176 -1.31 -5.29 -27.26
N ALA A 177 -2.50 -4.72 -27.48
CA ALA A 177 -2.89 -4.27 -28.81
C ALA A 177 -2.00 -3.14 -29.35
N SER A 178 -1.30 -2.40 -28.47
CA SER A 178 -0.36 -1.34 -28.83
C SER A 178 1.08 -1.81 -29.06
N GLU A 179 1.38 -3.12 -29.00
CA GLU A 179 2.74 -3.67 -29.21
C GLU A 179 3.20 -3.62 -30.68
N GLY A 180 2.33 -3.27 -31.63
CA GLY A 180 2.62 -3.34 -33.08
C GLY A 180 2.29 -2.07 -33.88
N GLU A 181 1.97 -0.96 -33.23
CA GLU A 181 1.84 0.37 -33.85
C GLU A 181 3.15 1.16 -33.80
#